data_AF-A0A941LD63-F1
#
_entry.id   AF-A0A941LD63-F1
#
_cell.length_a   1.000
_cell.length_b   1.000
_cell.length_c   1.000
_cell.angle_alpha   90.00
_cell.angle_beta   90.00
_cell.angle_gamma   90.00
#
_symmetry.space_group_name_H-M   'P 1'
#
loop_
_entity.id
_entity.type
_entity.pdbx_description
1 polymer ?
#
loop_
_entity_poly.entity_id
_entity_poly.type
_entity_poly.pdbx_seq_one_letter_code
_entity_poly.pdbx_strand_id
1 'polypeptide(L)'
;MEFFGFLTLGTFIGWLSHTFSGAHGIKMVPSILIGAIAALIGGAIVIFFDLQGSGFYAAITSTGTLFTINAFRKKKPIFADEENREQNH
;
A
#
# COMPACT_ATOMS: atom_id res chain seq x y z
N MET A 1 18.57 8.80 -5.96
CA MET A 1 18.47 7.33 -5.79
C MET A 1 17.41 6.94 -4.78
N GLU A 2 17.35 7.58 -3.61
CA GLU A 2 16.40 7.23 -2.54
C GLU A 2 14.92 7.29 -2.96
N PHE A 3 14.51 8.29 -3.75
CA PHE A 3 13.14 8.40 -4.27
C PHE A 3 12.70 7.14 -5.02
N PHE A 4 13.49 6.67 -5.99
CA PHE A 4 13.20 5.44 -6.74
C PHE A 4 13.31 4.19 -5.85
N GLY A 5 14.20 4.21 -4.85
CA GLY A 5 14.28 3.17 -3.84
C GLY A 5 12.98 3.03 -3.03
N PHE A 6 12.44 4.14 -2.53
CA PHE A 6 11.18 4.16 -1.78
C PHE A 6 9.98 3.78 -2.65
N LEU A 7 9.94 4.26 -3.89
CA LEU A 7 8.91 3.86 -4.85
C LEU A 7 8.92 2.36 -5.09
N THR A 8 10.10 1.79 -5.35
CA THR A 8 10.26 0.35 -5.59
C THR A 8 9.88 -0.45 -4.36
N LEU A 9 10.35 -0.04 -3.19
CA LEU A 9 10.10 -0.69 -1.92
C LEU A 9 8.61 -0.63 -1.53
N GLY A 10 7.97 0.54 -1.65
CA GLY A 10 6.54 0.70 -1.40
C GLY A 10 5.67 -0.07 -2.39
N THR A 11 6.04 -0.08 -3.67
CA THR A 11 5.37 -0.88 -4.70
C THR A 11 5.47 -2.37 -4.39
N PHE A 12 6.66 -2.85 -4.02
CA PHE A 12 6.89 -4.24 -3.67
C PHE A 12 6.10 -4.65 -2.44
N ILE A 13 6.09 -3.82 -1.38
CA ILE A 13 5.29 -4.06 -0.17
C ILE A 13 3.79 -4.03 -0.49
N GLY A 14 3.33 -3.10 -1.32
CA GLY A 14 1.94 -3.02 -1.78
C GLY A 14 1.50 -4.26 -2.54
N TRP A 15 2.35 -4.76 -3.44
CA TRP A 15 2.12 -6.02 -4.15
C TRP A 15 2.07 -7.21 -3.19
N LEU A 16 3.05 -7.31 -2.28
CA LEU A 16 3.15 -8.38 -1.30
C LEU A 16 1.93 -8.42 -0.36
N SER A 17 1.48 -7.24 0.10
CA SER A 17 0.28 -7.08 0.92
C SER A 17 -0.99 -7.59 0.22
N HIS A 18 -1.12 -7.32 -1.08
CA HIS A 18 -2.24 -7.86 -1.87
C HIS A 18 -2.17 -9.39 -1.96
N THR A 19 -0.99 -9.93 -2.29
CA THR A 19 -0.77 -11.39 -2.40
C THR A 19 -1.11 -12.13 -1.10
N PHE A 20 -0.73 -11.58 0.07
CA PHE A 20 -1.04 -12.19 1.36
C PHE A 20 -2.48 -11.98 1.82
N SER A 21 -3.12 -10.87 1.43
CA SER A 21 -4.49 -10.55 1.87
C SER A 21 -5.58 -11.16 0.96
N GLY A 22 -5.22 -11.61 -0.24
CA GLY A 22 -6.11 -12.32 -1.17
C GLY A 22 -7.43 -11.58 -1.44
N ALA A 23 -8.54 -12.32 -1.52
CA ALA A 23 -9.89 -11.77 -1.78
C ALA A 23 -10.46 -10.88 -0.66
N HIS A 24 -9.86 -10.93 0.54
CA HIS A 24 -10.26 -10.10 1.67
C HIS A 24 -9.53 -8.75 1.68
N GLY A 25 -8.40 -8.65 0.97
CA GLY A 25 -7.51 -7.50 0.95
C GLY A 25 -7.93 -6.34 0.04
N ILE A 26 -7.04 -5.35 -0.04
CA ILE A 26 -7.10 -4.26 -1.03
C ILE A 26 -6.80 -4.85 -2.40
N LYS A 27 -7.47 -4.39 -3.46
CA LYS A 27 -7.12 -4.76 -4.85
C LYS A 27 -5.67 -4.41 -5.19
N MET A 28 -5.10 -5.14 -6.15
CA MET A 28 -3.68 -5.04 -6.53
C MET A 28 -3.25 -3.60 -6.85
N VAL A 29 -3.94 -2.91 -7.77
CA VAL A 29 -3.56 -1.56 -8.20
C VAL A 29 -3.64 -0.54 -7.05
N PRO A 30 -4.75 -0.43 -6.30
CA PRO A 30 -4.78 0.44 -5.12
C PRO A 30 -3.75 0.06 -4.05
N SER A 31 -3.50 -1.23 -3.82
CA SER A 31 -2.51 -1.69 -2.84
C SER A 31 -1.10 -1.23 -3.19
N ILE A 32 -0.71 -1.35 -4.47
CA ILE A 32 0.57 -0.87 -4.99
C ILE A 32 0.69 0.65 -4.83
N LEU A 33 -0.34 1.40 -5.24
CA LEU A 33 -0.32 2.87 -5.14
C LEU A 33 -0.22 3.34 -3.69
N ILE A 34 -1.01 2.74 -2.79
CA ILE A 34 -1.00 3.08 -1.36
C ILE A 34 0.36 2.75 -0.76
N GLY A 35 0.95 1.59 -1.06
CA GLY A 35 2.28 1.21 -0.59
C GLY A 35 3.36 2.17 -1.09
N ALA A 36 3.35 2.51 -2.38
CA ALA A 36 4.27 3.45 -2.99
C ALA A 36 4.19 4.85 -2.36
N ILE A 37 2.99 5.40 -2.20
CA ILE A 37 2.77 6.72 -1.59
C ILE A 37 3.18 6.71 -0.10
N ALA A 38 2.81 5.66 0.64
CA ALA A 38 3.16 5.55 2.05
C ALA A 38 4.68 5.42 2.28
N ALA A 39 5.37 4.65 1.43
CA ALA A 39 6.84 4.56 1.48
C ALA A 39 7.51 5.91 1.16
N LEU A 40 7.00 6.64 0.17
CA LEU A 40 7.49 7.99 -0.16
C LEU A 40 7.29 8.96 1.00
N ILE A 41 6.13 8.96 1.65
CA ILE A 41 5.85 9.81 2.80
C ILE A 41 6.77 9.44 3.98
N GLY A 42 6.88 8.14 4.31
CA GLY A 42 7.72 7.65 5.41
C GLY A 42 9.20 7.98 5.20
N GLY A 43 9.71 7.75 3.98
CA GLY A 43 11.08 8.10 3.62
C GLY A 43 11.32 9.61 3.61
N ALA A 44 10.39 10.40 3.06
CA ALA A 44 10.50 11.85 3.00
C ALA A 44 10.52 12.51 4.38
N ILE A 45 9.70 12.02 5.33
CA ILE A 45 9.71 12.52 6.71
C ILE A 45 11.10 12.30 7.33
N VAL A 46 11.67 11.11 7.20
CA VAL A 46 12.98 10.80 7.79
C VAL A 46 14.10 11.64 7.20
N ILE A 47 14.09 11.84 5.87
CA ILE A 47 15.04 12.72 5.19
C ILE A 47 14.88 14.17 5.67
N PHE A 48 13.63 14.63 5.82
CA PHE A 48 13.36 16.01 6.24
C PHE A 48 13.92 16.33 7.63
N PHE A 49 13.92 15.35 8.54
CA PHE A 49 14.47 15.50 9.88
C PHE A 49 15.94 15.07 10.02
N ASP A 50 16.60 14.72 8.90
CA ASP A 50 17.99 14.23 8.87
C ASP A 50 18.24 12.99 9.76
N LEU A 51 17.24 12.10 9.85
CA LEU A 51 17.34 10.85 10.58
C LEU A 51 17.97 9.75 9.71
N GLN A 52 18.72 8.84 10.35
CA GLN A 52 19.21 7.64 9.69
C GLN A 52 18.11 6.58 9.52
N GLY A 53 18.22 5.78 8.45
CA GLY A 53 17.34 4.65 8.23
C GLY A 53 16.09 4.97 7.41
N SER A 54 16.15 5.95 6.51
CA SER A 54 15.05 6.34 5.60
C SER A 54 14.33 5.16 4.93
N GLY A 55 15.08 4.14 4.49
CA GLY A 55 14.51 2.91 3.93
C GLY A 55 13.72 2.05 4.92
N PHE A 56 14.15 1.97 6.18
CA PHE A 56 13.46 1.21 7.22
C PHE A 56 12.11 1.85 7.56
N TYR A 57 12.10 3.18 7.71
CA TYR A 57 10.86 3.92 7.96
C TYR A 57 9.93 3.91 6.75
N ALA A 58 10.45 4.01 5.53
CA ALA A 58 9.65 3.82 4.32
C ALA A 58 8.93 2.44 4.32
N ALA A 59 9.63 1.39 4.75
CA ALA A 59 9.05 0.05 4.88
C ALA A 59 7.98 -0.04 5.98
N ILE A 60 8.25 0.51 7.16
CA ILE A 60 7.30 0.54 8.28
C ILE A 60 6.06 1.33 7.90
N THR A 61 6.21 2.54 7.35
CA THR A 61 5.08 3.40 6.98
C THR A 61 4.22 2.73 5.92
N SER A 62 4.82 2.12 4.90
CA SER A 62 4.08 1.37 3.87
C SER A 62 3.32 0.18 4.45
N THR A 63 4.01 -0.66 5.23
CA THR A 63 3.42 -1.87 5.83
C THR A 63 2.32 -1.51 6.83
N GLY A 64 2.58 -0.55 7.71
CA GLY A 64 1.63 -0.09 8.71
C GLY A 64 0.39 0.56 8.10
N THR A 65 0.55 1.33 7.02
CA THR A 65 -0.58 1.93 6.30
C THR A 65 -1.46 0.86 5.68
N LEU A 66 -0.87 -0.09 4.94
CA LEU A 66 -1.62 -1.19 4.31
C LEU A 66 -2.28 -2.10 5.34
N PHE A 67 -1.57 -2.41 6.43
CA PHE A 67 -2.11 -3.17 7.55
C PHE A 67 -3.29 -2.45 8.19
N THR A 68 -3.17 -1.16 8.47
CA THR A 68 -4.25 -0.35 9.06
C THR A 68 -5.49 -0.36 8.17
N ILE A 69 -5.31 -0.16 6.86
CA ILE A 69 -6.42 -0.18 5.91
C ILE A 69 -7.09 -1.56 5.87
N ASN A 70 -6.31 -2.63 5.98
CA ASN A 70 -6.84 -4.00 5.99
C ASN A 70 -7.52 -4.36 7.31
N ALA A 71 -6.94 -3.96 8.45
CA ALA A 71 -7.39 -4.28 9.80
C ALA A 71 -8.64 -3.50 10.22
N PHE A 72 -8.72 -2.21 9.86
CA PHE A 72 -9.85 -1.35 10.21
C PHE A 72 -10.97 -1.33 9.15
N ARG A 73 -10.90 -2.24 8.15
CA ARG A 73 -11.93 -2.34 7.12
C ARG A 73 -13.21 -3.00 7.66
N LYS A 74 -14.32 -2.24 7.71
CA LYS A 74 -15.64 -2.72 8.17
C LYS A 74 -16.54 -3.38 7.08
N LYS A 75 -16.20 -3.32 5.78
CA LYS A 75 -17.00 -3.90 4.67
C LYS A 75 -16.12 -4.51 3.56
N LYS A 76 -16.70 -5.44 2.77
CA LYS A 76 -16.18 -6.14 1.55
C LYS A 76 -15.37 -5.21 0.59
N PRO A 77 -14.50 -5.74 -0.30
CA PRO A 77 -13.37 -5.01 -0.88
C PRO A 77 -13.74 -3.65 -1.46
N ILE A 78 -12.98 -2.63 -1.06
CA ILE A 78 -13.01 -1.32 -1.71
C ILE A 78 -12.62 -1.60 -3.16
N PHE A 79 -13.49 -1.20 -4.08
CA PHE A 79 -13.42 -1.49 -5.51
C PHE A 79 -13.77 -2.94 -5.91
N ALA A 80 -14.71 -3.65 -5.30
CA ALA A 80 -15.30 -4.82 -5.97
C ALA A 80 -15.74 -4.39 -7.39
N ASP A 81 -15.36 -5.13 -8.44
CA ASP A 81 -15.83 -4.79 -9.79
C ASP A 81 -17.36 -4.80 -9.77
N GLU A 82 -17.98 -3.68 -10.13
CA GLU A 82 -19.41 -3.63 -10.47
C GLU A 82 -19.68 -4.33 -11.82
N GLU A 83 -18.75 -5.13 -12.32
CA GLU A 83 -18.82 -5.81 -13.61
C GLU A 83 -19.51 -7.18 -13.48
N ASN A 84 -20.73 -7.23 -12.92
CA ASN A 84 -21.59 -8.42 -13.04
C ASN A 84 -23.06 -8.20 -12.62
N ARG A 85 -23.61 -6.97 -12.77
CA ARG A 85 -25.02 -6.70 -12.48
C ARG A 85 -25.87 -6.21 -13.66
N GLU A 86 -25.35 -6.22 -14.87
CA GLU A 86 -26.13 -5.82 -16.07
C GLU A 86 -26.29 -6.94 -17.13
N GLN A 87 -25.88 -8.18 -16.85
CA GLN A 87 -26.10 -9.30 -17.78
C GLN A 87 -27.25 -10.25 -17.40
N ASN A 88 -27.95 -9.99 -16.30
CA ASN A 88 -29.13 -10.75 -15.91
C ASN A 88 -30.22 -9.79 -15.42
N HIS A 89 -30.88 -9.07 -16.33
CA HIS A 89 -32.26 -8.66 -16.17
C HIS A 89 -32.87 -8.24 -17.51
#